data_AF-A0A3C1LTI2-F1
#
_entry.id   AF-A0A3C1LTI2-F1
#
_cell.length_a   1.000
_cell.length_b   1.000
_cell.length_c   1.000
_cell.angle_alpha   90.00
_cell.angle_beta   90.00
_cell.angle_gamma   90.00
#
_symmetry.space_group_name_H-M   'P 1'
#
loop_
_entity.id
_entity.type
_entity.pdbx_description
1 polymer ?
#
loop_
_entity_poly.entity_id
_entity_poly.type
_entity_poly.pdbx_seq_one_letter_code
_entity_poly.pdbx_strand_id
1 'polypeptide(L)' 'DYMAGPNHTLPTSGTARFSSPLSVDEFVKKYQFTYYTPKALEGVADDIAMFARMEGLEAHARSALVRGGKV' A
#
# COMPACT_ATOMS: atom_id res chain seq x y z
N ASP A 1 -16.41 -29.17 -12.32
CA ASP A 1 -15.37 -29.70 -11.40
C ASP A 1 -14.10 -30.14 -12.10
N TYR A 2 -14.16 -30.98 -13.14
CA TYR A 2 -12.94 -31.66 -13.61
C TYR A 2 -12.26 -31.09 -14.85
N MET A 3 -12.99 -30.67 -15.90
CA MET A 3 -12.38 -30.37 -17.22
C MET A 3 -12.72 -29.00 -17.81
N ALA A 4 -13.42 -28.15 -17.05
CA ALA A 4 -13.88 -26.86 -17.57
C ALA A 4 -12.80 -25.75 -17.48
N GLY A 5 -11.75 -25.93 -16.67
CA GLY A 5 -10.69 -24.95 -16.43
C GLY A 5 -10.73 -24.20 -15.07
N PRO A 6 -11.90 -23.80 -14.51
CA PRO A 6 -11.97 -23.15 -13.21
C PRO A 6 -11.47 -24.02 -12.06
N ASN A 7 -10.96 -23.37 -11.00
CA ASN A 7 -10.57 -24.05 -9.78
C ASN A 7 -11.81 -24.36 -8.92
N HIS A 8 -12.02 -25.63 -8.58
CA HIS A 8 -13.13 -26.06 -7.72
C HIS A 8 -12.84 -25.91 -6.21
N THR A 9 -11.67 -25.40 -5.83
CA THR A 9 -11.36 -25.04 -4.45
C THR A 9 -11.97 -23.66 -4.17
N LEU A 10 -13.19 -23.68 -3.65
CA LEU A 10 -14.03 -22.49 -3.48
C LEU A 10 -14.25 -22.13 -2.00
N PRO A 11 -14.47 -20.84 -1.69
CA PRO A 11 -14.88 -20.41 -0.35
C PRO A 11 -16.24 -21.00 0.04
N THR A 12 -16.36 -21.49 1.27
CA THR A 12 -17.59 -22.11 1.81
C THR A 12 -18.14 -21.33 3.00
N SER A 13 -19.26 -21.76 3.58
CA SER A 13 -19.85 -21.14 4.78
C SER A 13 -20.12 -19.62 4.65
N GLY A 14 -20.50 -19.16 3.46
CA GLY A 14 -20.85 -17.77 3.17
C GLY A 14 -19.67 -16.83 2.89
N THR A 15 -18.43 -17.33 2.96
CA THR A 15 -17.21 -16.51 2.77
C THR A 15 -17.00 -16.03 1.33
N ALA A 16 -17.73 -16.59 0.36
CA ALA A 16 -17.75 -16.10 -1.04
C ALA A 16 -18.18 -14.62 -1.18
N ARG A 17 -18.74 -13.99 -0.13
CA ARG A 17 -19.03 -12.55 -0.09
C ARG A 17 -17.77 -11.67 -0.05
N PHE A 18 -16.64 -12.20 0.40
CA PHE A 18 -15.40 -11.44 0.59
C PHE A 18 -14.11 -12.23 0.26
N SER A 19 -14.23 -13.50 -0.14
CA SER A 19 -13.12 -14.35 -0.57
C SER A 19 -13.31 -14.83 -2.00
N SER A 20 -12.20 -14.99 -2.71
CA SER A 20 -12.16 -15.49 -4.10
C SER A 20 -11.93 -17.01 -4.15
N PRO A 21 -12.30 -17.68 -5.26
CA PRO A 21 -11.79 -19.01 -5.60
C PRO A 21 -10.26 -19.06 -5.56
N LEU A 22 -9.68 -20.22 -5.24
CA LEU A 22 -8.23 -20.42 -5.33
C LEU A 22 -7.74 -20.14 -6.76
N SER A 23 -6.75 -19.27 -6.89
CA SER A 23 -6.15 -18.84 -8.13
C SER A 23 -4.61 -18.85 -8.00
N VAL A 24 -3.92 -18.36 -9.03
CA VAL A 24 -2.46 -18.20 -8.99
C VAL A 24 -2.06 -17.09 -7.99
N ASP A 25 -2.91 -16.10 -7.77
CA ASP A 25 -2.62 -14.95 -6.89
C ASP A 25 -2.36 -15.38 -5.44
N GLU A 26 -2.98 -16.47 -4.96
CA GLU A 26 -2.74 -17.02 -3.62
C GLU A 26 -1.30 -17.54 -3.43
N PHE A 27 -0.57 -17.78 -4.52
CA PHE A 27 0.83 -18.20 -4.51
C PHE A 27 1.79 -17.03 -4.79
N VAL A 28 1.28 -15.81 -4.98
CA VAL A 28 2.06 -14.60 -5.27
C VAL A 28 1.96 -13.62 -4.11
N LYS A 29 3.11 -13.08 -3.68
CA LYS A 29 3.14 -11.95 -2.74
C LYS A 29 3.27 -10.64 -3.50
N LYS A 30 2.31 -9.74 -3.30
CA LYS A 30 2.30 -8.39 -3.92
C LYS A 30 3.07 -7.42 -3.03
N TYR A 31 4.10 -6.78 -3.58
CA TYR A 31 4.90 -5.75 -2.90
C TYR A 31 4.76 -4.43 -3.66
N GLN A 32 4.61 -3.33 -2.91
CA GLN A 32 4.62 -1.98 -3.48
C GLN A 32 5.99 -1.34 -3.28
N PHE A 33 6.53 -0.77 -4.36
CA PHE A 33 7.73 0.05 -4.32
C PHE A 33 7.33 1.50 -4.61
N THR A 34 7.92 2.46 -3.89
CA THR A 34 7.65 3.88 -4.06
C THR A 34 8.94 4.66 -3.86
N TYR A 35 9.21 5.58 -4.78
CA TYR A 35 10.45 6.35 -4.83
C TYR A 35 10.15 7.82 -5.10
N TYR A 36 10.92 8.69 -4.45
CA TYR A 36 10.92 10.12 -4.72
C TYR A 36 12.25 10.54 -5.31
N THR A 37 12.20 11.38 -6.34
CA THR A 37 13.37 12.22 -6.66
C THR A 37 13.47 13.34 -5.62
N PRO A 38 14.66 13.91 -5.38
CA PRO A 38 14.81 15.03 -4.44
C PRO A 38 13.84 16.19 -4.74
N LYS A 39 13.72 16.59 -6.01
CA LYS A 39 12.79 17.64 -6.45
C LYS A 39 11.32 17.30 -6.20
N ALA A 40 10.94 16.04 -6.40
CA ALA A 40 9.57 15.62 -6.14
C ALA A 40 9.27 15.64 -4.63
N LEU A 41 10.22 15.24 -3.78
CA LEU A 41 10.04 15.27 -2.32
C LEU A 41 9.96 16.71 -1.80
N GLU A 42 10.84 17.59 -2.27
CA GLU A 42 10.81 19.01 -1.95
C GLU A 42 9.45 19.64 -2.25
N GLY A 43 8.82 19.25 -3.37
CA GLY A 43 7.50 19.74 -3.77
C GLY A 43 6.34 19.31 -2.87
N VAL A 44 6.49 18.27 -2.03
CA VAL A 44 5.42 17.74 -1.17
C VAL A 44 5.79 17.65 0.31
N ALA A 45 7.02 17.97 0.69
CA ALA A 45 7.53 17.79 2.05
C ALA A 45 6.72 18.57 3.11
N ASP A 46 6.25 19.77 2.76
CA ASP A 46 5.43 20.60 3.65
C ASP A 46 4.05 19.99 3.88
N ASP A 47 3.41 19.48 2.82
CA ASP A 47 2.09 18.83 2.92
C ASP A 47 2.19 17.57 3.77
N ILE A 48 3.23 16.74 3.55
CA ILE A 48 3.52 15.57 4.38
C ILE A 48 3.69 15.97 5.84
N ALA A 49 4.45 17.03 6.11
CA ALA A 49 4.66 17.53 7.47
C ALA A 49 3.38 18.07 8.10
N MET A 50 2.53 18.74 7.33
CA MET A 50 1.23 19.24 7.77
C MET A 50 0.33 18.07 8.19
N PHE A 51 0.16 17.05 7.33
CA PHE A 51 -0.63 15.87 7.67
C PHE A 51 -0.07 15.14 8.90
N ALA A 52 1.24 14.90 8.93
CA ALA A 52 1.89 14.25 10.07
C ALA A 52 1.68 15.02 11.38
N ARG A 53 1.72 16.36 11.37
CA ARG A 53 1.45 17.17 12.57
C ARG A 53 -0.01 17.13 13.00
N MET A 54 -0.96 17.15 12.06
CA MET A 54 -2.38 16.98 12.35
C MET A 54 -2.68 15.62 13.02
N GLU A 55 -1.88 14.60 12.69
CA GLU A 55 -1.94 13.27 13.31
C GLU A 55 -1.11 13.15 14.60
N GLY A 56 -0.41 14.20 15.04
CA GLY A 56 0.46 14.19 16.23
C GLY A 56 1.79 13.46 16.04
N LEU A 57 2.23 13.23 14.80
CA LEU A 57 3.42 12.47 14.42
C LEU A 57 4.62 13.35 14.05
N GLU A 58 5.15 14.14 14.99
CA GLU A 58 6.22 15.11 14.71
C GLU A 58 7.50 14.47 14.14
N ALA A 59 7.83 13.23 14.54
CA ALA A 59 8.99 12.52 13.98
C ALA A 59 8.84 12.24 12.47
N HIS A 60 7.63 11.98 11.99
CA HIS A 60 7.36 11.75 10.58
C HIS A 60 7.48 13.07 9.80
N ALA A 61 6.91 14.16 10.34
CA ALA A 61 7.03 15.49 9.76
C ALA A 61 8.49 15.91 9.59
N ARG A 62 9.30 15.79 10.64
CA ARG A 62 10.73 16.13 10.61
C ARG A 62 11.53 15.26 9.63
N SER A 63 11.17 13.99 9.49
CA SER A 63 11.82 13.08 8.54
C SER A 63 11.65 13.53 7.09
N ALA A 64 10.47 14.06 6.74
CA ALA A 64 10.21 14.65 5.43
C ALA A 64 10.96 15.97 5.24
N LEU A 65 10.83 16.90 6.20
CA LEU A 65 11.41 18.26 6.09
C LEU A 65 12.93 18.25 5.97
N VAL A 66 13.63 17.45 6.78
CA VAL A 66 15.11 17.36 6.76
C VAL A 66 15.67 16.90 5.41
N ARG A 67 14.85 16.22 4.59
CA ARG A 67 15.21 15.73 3.25
C ARG A 67 14.65 16.60 2.13
N GLY A 68 13.54 17.30 2.39
CA GLY A 68 12.92 18.24 1.47
C GLY A 68 13.64 19.57 1.32
N GLY A 69 14.87 19.69 1.84
CA GLY A 69 15.68 20.92 1.73
C GLY A 69 15.26 22.05 2.67
N LYS A 70 14.36 21.77 3.63
CA LYS A 70 13.87 22.77 4.58
C LYS A 70 14.36 22.42 5.99
N VAL A 71 15.45 23.08 6.38
CA VAL A 71 15.95 23.10 7.77
C VAL A 71 15.51 24.41 8.41
#